data_AF-A0AA39RQP9-F1
#
_entry.id   AF-A0AA39RQP9-F1
#
_cell.length_a   1.000
_cell.length_b   1.000
_cell.length_c   1.000
_cell.angle_alpha   90.00
_cell.angle_beta   90.00
_cell.angle_gamma   90.00
#
_symmetry.space_group_name_H-M   'P 1'
#
loop_
_entity.id
_entity.type
_entity.pdbx_description
1 polymer ?
#
loop_
_entity_poly.entity_id
_entity_poly.type
_entity_poly.pdbx_seq_one_letter_code
_entity_poly.pdbx_strand_id
1 'polypeptide(L)'
;MNRMKLGIFWDHVIEMLENNHLPHDFHMRAKWVNASQFYMLLVEPLDIANYYRDGKSHYMQNGRERRYIIFDRWWKERRGTEKVNNNRSTLASLTQDTCFWARVEEAKECLDKVRSERDRGKLDFLWRNINAFERYAAELVESKQVSKDVLAQNSSYVLWVEELN
;
A
#
# COMPACT_ATOMS: atom_id res chain seq x y z
N MET A 1 3.14 -14.87 13.71
CA MET A 1 4.45 -15.56 13.63
C MET A 1 5.06 -15.56 12.22
N ASN A 2 4.29 -15.69 11.13
CA ASN A 2 4.85 -15.82 9.78
C ASN A 2 5.32 -14.49 9.14
N ARG A 3 4.65 -13.37 9.40
CA ARG A 3 5.02 -12.02 8.94
C ARG A 3 6.46 -11.62 9.32
N MET A 4 6.76 -11.68 10.61
CA MET A 4 8.09 -11.33 11.15
C MET A 4 9.21 -12.19 10.55
N LYS A 5 8.98 -13.49 10.37
CA LYS A 5 9.96 -14.40 9.76
C LYS A 5 10.25 -14.03 8.30
N LEU A 6 9.21 -13.68 7.53
CA LEU A 6 9.39 -13.23 6.15
C LEU A 6 10.12 -11.87 6.10
N GLY A 7 9.81 -10.95 7.02
CA GLY A 7 10.54 -9.70 7.18
C GLY A 7 12.04 -9.94 7.39
N ILE A 8 12.40 -10.73 8.41
CA ILE A 8 13.79 -11.08 8.73
C ILE A 8 14.50 -11.71 7.53
N PHE A 9 13.84 -12.63 6.83
CA PHE A 9 14.41 -13.25 5.62
C PHE A 9 14.75 -12.21 4.55
N TRP A 10 13.82 -11.31 4.25
CA TRP A 10 14.01 -10.29 3.22
C TRP A 10 15.03 -9.23 3.63
N ASP A 11 15.05 -8.85 4.91
CA ASP A 11 16.04 -7.92 5.45
C ASP A 11 17.46 -8.52 5.31
N HIS A 12 17.62 -9.82 5.57
CA HIS A 12 18.90 -10.52 5.37
C HIS A 12 19.28 -10.62 3.89
N VAL A 13 18.33 -10.87 2.97
CA VAL A 13 18.59 -10.86 1.52
C VAL A 13 19.08 -9.49 1.05
N ILE A 14 18.49 -8.41 1.56
CA ILE A 14 18.92 -7.03 1.28
C ILE A 14 20.34 -6.79 1.81
N GLU A 15 20.62 -7.19 3.06
CA GLU A 15 21.95 -7.10 3.65
C GLU A 15 23.01 -7.86 2.84
N MET A 16 22.70 -9.08 2.40
CA MET A 16 23.60 -9.85 1.54
C MET A 16 23.87 -9.15 0.20
N LEU A 17 22.86 -8.50 -0.38
CA LEU A 17 23.04 -7.74 -1.63
C LEU A 17 23.95 -6.53 -1.41
N GLU A 18 23.72 -5.77 -0.35
CA GLU A 18 24.48 -4.55 -0.03
C GLU A 18 25.95 -4.84 0.32
N ASN A 19 26.21 -6.00 0.92
CA ASN A 19 27.56 -6.46 1.24
C ASN A 19 28.24 -7.22 0.09
N ASN A 20 27.69 -7.18 -1.12
CA ASN A 20 28.22 -7.87 -2.31
C ASN A 20 28.36 -9.40 -2.16
N HIS A 21 27.58 -10.01 -1.26
CA HIS A 21 27.49 -11.47 -1.13
C HIS A 21 26.56 -12.10 -2.19
N LEU A 22 25.85 -11.27 -2.96
CA LEU A 22 24.99 -11.69 -4.07
C LEU A 22 25.48 -11.06 -5.39
N PRO A 23 25.14 -11.65 -6.55
CA PRO A 23 25.45 -11.06 -7.86
C PRO A 23 24.93 -9.62 -7.98
N HIS A 24 25.70 -8.74 -8.62
CA HIS A 24 25.35 -7.32 -8.76
C HIS A 24 23.99 -7.09 -9.45
N ASP A 25 23.60 -7.99 -10.36
CA ASP A 25 22.35 -7.94 -11.12
C ASP A 25 21.17 -8.62 -10.40
N PHE A 26 21.36 -9.12 -9.17
CA PHE A 26 20.35 -9.88 -8.43
C PHE A 26 18.99 -9.18 -8.36
N HIS A 27 18.99 -7.87 -8.10
CA HIS A 27 17.80 -7.02 -8.00
C HIS A 27 17.08 -6.81 -9.34
N MET A 28 17.70 -7.16 -10.47
CA MET A 28 17.09 -7.10 -11.80
C MET A 28 16.52 -8.45 -12.24
N ARG A 29 16.91 -9.55 -11.56
CA ARG A 29 16.49 -10.90 -11.94
C ARG A 29 15.01 -11.11 -11.68
N ALA A 30 14.30 -11.52 -12.72
CA ALA A 30 12.85 -11.69 -12.71
C ALA A 30 12.30 -12.49 -11.51
N LYS A 31 13.01 -13.55 -11.11
CA LYS A 31 12.67 -14.38 -9.95
C LYS A 31 12.57 -13.56 -8.66
N TRP A 32 13.59 -12.75 -8.37
CA TRP A 32 13.69 -12.00 -7.12
C TRP A 32 12.76 -10.80 -7.11
N VAL A 33 12.67 -10.08 -8.23
CA VAL A 33 11.73 -8.97 -8.39
C VAL A 33 10.27 -9.41 -8.25
N ASN A 34 9.90 -10.56 -8.83
CA ASN A 34 8.56 -11.10 -8.65
C ASN A 34 8.32 -11.56 -7.20
N ALA A 35 9.29 -12.27 -6.60
CA ALA A 35 9.15 -12.76 -5.24
C ALA A 35 9.03 -11.63 -4.22
N SER A 36 9.82 -10.56 -4.37
CA SER A 36 9.73 -9.38 -3.51
C SER A 36 8.39 -8.68 -3.71
N GLN A 37 7.92 -8.50 -4.96
CA GLN A 37 6.61 -7.90 -5.22
C GLN A 37 5.46 -8.68 -4.58
N PHE A 38 5.45 -10.01 -4.71
CA PHE A 38 4.42 -10.85 -4.08
C PHE A 38 4.48 -10.77 -2.56
N TYR A 39 5.69 -10.69 -1.98
CA TYR A 39 5.86 -10.44 -0.56
C TYR A 39 5.24 -9.09 -0.15
N MET A 40 5.49 -8.01 -0.88
CA MET A 40 4.88 -6.71 -0.57
C MET A 40 3.36 -6.76 -0.62
N LEU A 41 2.79 -7.30 -1.70
CA LEU A 41 1.33 -7.41 -1.90
C LEU A 41 0.64 -8.22 -0.79
N LEU A 42 1.34 -9.20 -0.22
CA LEU A 42 0.80 -10.06 0.82
C LEU A 42 1.04 -9.50 2.24
N VAL A 43 2.21 -8.91 2.48
CA VAL A 43 2.70 -8.66 3.84
C VAL A 43 2.65 -7.20 4.25
N GLU A 44 2.85 -6.26 3.32
CA GLU A 44 2.77 -4.83 3.62
C GLU A 44 1.39 -4.42 4.18
N PRO A 45 0.25 -4.91 3.66
CA PRO A 45 -1.07 -4.70 4.29
C PRO A 45 -1.13 -5.11 5.77
N LEU A 46 -0.44 -6.20 6.15
CA LEU A 46 -0.41 -6.68 7.52
C LEU A 46 0.49 -5.82 8.41
N ASP A 47 1.60 -5.29 7.86
CA ASP A 47 2.45 -4.32 8.56
C ASP A 47 1.70 -3.03 8.82
N ILE A 48 0.98 -2.51 7.81
CA ILE A 48 0.10 -1.34 7.91
C ILE A 48 -0.95 -1.55 9.00
N ALA A 49 -1.66 -2.69 8.97
CA ALA A 49 -2.69 -2.99 9.97
C ALA A 49 -2.11 -3.03 11.39
N ASN A 50 -0.92 -3.61 11.58
CA ASN A 50 -0.24 -3.59 12.89
C ASN A 50 0.17 -2.17 13.28
N TYR A 51 0.66 -1.36 12.34
CA TYR A 51 1.11 0.01 12.59
C TYR A 51 -0.02 0.90 13.11
N TYR A 52 -1.18 0.88 12.45
CA TYR A 52 -2.34 1.68 12.87
C TYR A 52 -3.05 1.11 14.10
N ARG A 53 -3.02 -0.22 14.30
CA ARG A 53 -3.52 -0.83 15.56
C ARG A 53 -2.77 -0.31 16.79
N ASP A 54 -1.48 -0.01 16.64
CA ASP A 54 -0.65 0.54 17.72
C ASP A 54 -0.87 2.05 17.93
N GLY A 55 -1.88 2.65 17.28
CA GLY A 55 -2.26 4.06 17.43
C GLY A 55 -1.33 5.05 16.71
N LYS A 56 -0.49 4.56 15.80
CA LYS A 56 0.40 5.40 14.99
C LYS A 56 -0.34 5.92 13.76
N SER A 57 0.12 7.06 13.23
CA SER A 57 -0.43 7.68 12.01
C SER A 57 0.67 7.89 10.96
N HIS A 58 0.30 8.35 9.77
CA HIS A 58 1.24 8.76 8.72
C HIS A 58 2.20 7.63 8.29
N TYR A 59 1.67 6.43 8.04
CA TYR A 59 2.48 5.25 7.69
C TYR A 59 3.38 5.53 6.47
N MET A 60 2.87 6.23 5.46
CA MET A 60 3.63 6.50 4.24
C MET A 60 4.87 7.36 4.46
N GLN A 61 4.82 8.28 5.44
CA GLN A 61 5.95 9.16 5.76
C GLN A 61 6.87 8.55 6.81
N ASN A 62 6.32 7.88 7.83
CA ASN A 62 7.05 7.55 9.06
C ASN A 62 7.08 6.05 9.40
N GLY A 63 6.17 5.26 8.83
CA GLY A 63 5.95 3.87 9.23
C GLY A 63 6.48 2.83 8.25
N ARG A 64 6.70 3.22 6.99
CA ARG A 64 7.03 2.28 5.93
C ARG A 64 8.45 1.73 6.08
N GLU A 65 8.53 0.41 6.22
CA GLU A 65 9.81 -0.26 6.42
C GLU A 65 10.71 -0.20 5.16
N ARG A 66 12.02 -0.07 5.38
CA ARG A 66 13.04 0.13 4.34
C ARG A 66 12.96 -0.89 3.20
N ARG A 67 12.68 -2.16 3.50
CA ARG A 67 12.56 -3.24 2.51
C ARG A 67 11.51 -2.95 1.45
N TYR A 68 10.37 -2.35 1.82
CA TYR A 68 9.29 -2.03 0.88
C TYR A 68 9.72 -0.95 -0.11
N ILE A 69 10.48 0.04 0.37
CA ILE A 69 11.04 1.10 -0.47
C ILE A 69 12.04 0.52 -1.49
N ILE A 70 12.87 -0.43 -1.05
CA ILE A 70 13.85 -1.10 -1.93
C ILE A 70 13.15 -1.96 -2.97
N PHE A 71 12.13 -2.72 -2.58
CA PHE A 71 11.41 -3.59 -3.51
C PHE A 71 10.56 -2.81 -4.52
N ASP A 72 9.97 -1.67 -4.14
CA ASP A 72 9.34 -0.75 -5.08
C ASP A 72 10.33 -0.27 -6.14
N ARG A 73 11.58 0.01 -5.75
CA ARG A 73 12.65 0.39 -6.67
C ARG A 73 12.98 -0.75 -7.64
N TRP A 74 13.20 -1.97 -7.13
CA TRP A 74 13.46 -3.15 -7.96
C TRP A 74 12.33 -3.39 -8.97
N TRP A 75 11.07 -3.23 -8.53
CA TRP A 75 9.90 -3.40 -9.38
C TRP A 75 9.82 -2.35 -10.49
N LYS A 76 10.06 -1.07 -10.16
CA LYS A 76 10.05 0.05 -11.12
C LYS A 76 11.17 -0.07 -12.14
N GLU A 77 12.39 -0.39 -11.71
CA GLU A 77 13.55 -0.55 -12.59
C GLU A 77 13.32 -1.68 -13.61
N ARG A 78 12.65 -2.77 -13.21
CA ARG A 78 12.33 -3.86 -14.13
C ARG A 78 11.22 -3.53 -15.13
N ARG A 79 10.17 -2.82 -14.71
CA ARG A 79 9.04 -2.48 -15.60
C ARG A 79 9.36 -1.35 -16.58
N GLY A 80 10.40 -0.55 -16.33
CA GLY A 80 10.70 0.63 -17.14
C GLY A 80 9.52 1.62 -17.17
N THR A 81 9.35 2.33 -18.29
CA THR A 81 8.25 3.27 -18.54
C THR A 81 7.00 2.63 -19.16
N GLU A 82 6.95 1.30 -19.25
CA GLU A 82 5.83 0.61 -19.90
C GLU A 82 4.54 0.81 -19.11
N LYS A 83 3.63 1.61 -19.68
CA LYS A 83 2.23 1.67 -19.25
C LYS A 83 1.57 0.34 -19.60
N VAL A 84 1.72 -0.65 -18.72
CA VAL A 84 0.93 -1.87 -18.82
C VAL A 84 -0.54 -1.48 -18.66
N ASN A 85 -1.34 -1.77 -19.68
CA ASN A 85 -2.76 -1.55 -19.64
C ASN A 85 -3.33 -2.47 -18.55
N ASN A 86 -3.66 -1.88 -17.42
CA ASN A 86 -3.82 -2.57 -16.15
C ASN A 86 -5.25 -3.03 -15.90
N ASN A 87 -6.12 -2.93 -16.92
CA ASN A 87 -7.52 -3.32 -16.87
C ASN A 87 -7.63 -4.84 -16.75
N ARG A 88 -8.15 -5.30 -15.61
CA ARG A 88 -8.35 -6.73 -15.34
C ARG A 88 -9.79 -7.12 -15.69
N SER A 89 -9.98 -8.36 -16.13
CA SER A 89 -11.33 -8.92 -16.33
C SER A 89 -12.01 -9.28 -15.00
N THR A 90 -11.22 -9.62 -13.99
CA THR A 90 -11.64 -10.04 -12.64
C THR A 90 -10.81 -9.32 -11.58
N LEU A 91 -11.34 -9.25 -10.35
CA LEU A 91 -10.63 -8.69 -9.21
C LEU A 91 -9.25 -9.35 -9.04
N ALA A 92 -8.29 -8.57 -8.57
CA ALA A 92 -6.97 -9.10 -8.27
C ALA A 92 -7.05 -10.09 -7.11
N SER A 93 -6.16 -11.09 -7.09
CA SER A 93 -6.07 -11.99 -5.93
C SER A 93 -5.56 -11.25 -4.68
N LEU A 94 -4.68 -10.26 -4.88
CA LEU A 94 -4.17 -9.34 -3.87
C LEU A 94 -4.31 -7.91 -4.42
N THR A 95 -4.61 -6.93 -3.56
CA THR A 95 -4.72 -5.52 -3.97
C THR A 95 -3.39 -5.02 -4.53
N GLN A 96 -3.38 -4.47 -5.74
CA GLN A 96 -2.15 -4.17 -6.49
C GLN A 96 -1.36 -2.97 -5.97
N ASP A 97 -2.01 -2.04 -5.25
CA ASP A 97 -1.31 -1.04 -4.43
C ASP A 97 -1.11 -1.60 -3.02
N THR A 98 0.15 -1.86 -2.66
CA THR A 98 0.54 -2.45 -1.38
C THR A 98 0.24 -1.51 -0.21
N CYS A 99 0.17 -0.20 -0.47
CA CYS A 99 -0.11 0.85 0.49
C CYS A 99 -1.58 1.28 0.52
N PHE A 100 -2.47 0.58 -0.20
CA PHE A 100 -3.91 0.91 -0.25
C PHE A 100 -4.51 1.12 1.14
N TRP A 101 -4.27 0.18 2.08
CA TRP A 101 -4.82 0.25 3.43
C TRP A 101 -4.27 1.43 4.25
N ALA A 102 -3.04 1.87 4.00
CA ALA A 102 -2.50 3.04 4.67
C ALA A 102 -3.24 4.31 4.24
N ARG A 103 -3.61 4.39 2.96
CA ARG A 103 -4.41 5.50 2.41
C ARG A 103 -5.84 5.49 2.95
N VAL A 104 -6.43 4.31 3.15
CA VAL A 104 -7.75 4.16 3.79
C VAL A 104 -7.72 4.73 5.22
N GLU A 105 -6.72 4.35 6.03
CA GLU A 105 -6.63 4.86 7.41
C GLU A 105 -6.34 6.37 7.44
N GLU A 106 -5.50 6.91 6.55
CA GLU A 106 -5.30 8.36 6.41
C GLU A 106 -6.58 9.10 6.00
N ALA A 107 -7.41 8.49 5.14
CA ALA A 107 -8.70 9.05 4.73
C ALA A 107 -9.74 9.02 5.86
N LYS A 108 -9.75 7.98 6.69
CA LYS A 108 -10.57 7.92 7.92
C LYS A 108 -10.16 9.00 8.92
N GLU A 109 -8.86 9.16 9.16
CA GLU A 109 -8.36 10.26 10.01
C GLU A 109 -8.75 11.63 9.46
N CYS A 110 -8.79 11.81 8.13
CA CYS A 110 -9.28 13.04 7.52
C CYS A 110 -10.77 13.27 7.79
N LEU A 111 -11.62 12.25 7.67
CA LEU A 111 -13.05 12.35 8.01
C LEU A 111 -13.26 12.73 9.48
N ASP A 112 -12.52 12.11 10.40
CA ASP A 112 -12.60 12.44 11.82
C ASP A 112 -12.17 13.89 12.11
N LYS A 113 -11.15 14.39 11.42
CA LYS A 113 -10.73 15.79 11.51
C LYS A 113 -11.82 16.74 11.01
N VAL A 114 -12.49 16.42 9.91
CA VAL A 114 -13.61 17.24 9.37
C VAL A 114 -14.71 17.42 10.41
N ARG A 115 -15.02 16.40 11.22
CA ARG A 115 -16.06 16.48 12.28
C ARG A 115 -15.73 17.48 13.39
N SER A 116 -14.45 17.78 13.61
CA SER A 116 -13.98 18.62 14.72
C SER A 116 -13.43 19.99 14.28
N GLU A 117 -13.06 20.13 13.02
CA GLU A 117 -12.43 21.34 12.48
C GLU A 117 -13.46 22.46 12.21
N ARG A 118 -13.09 23.70 12.54
CA ARG A 118 -13.95 24.89 12.39
C ARG A 118 -13.39 25.90 11.40
N ASP A 119 -12.09 25.84 11.11
CA ASP A 119 -11.44 26.70 10.14
C ASP A 119 -11.83 26.31 8.71
N ARG A 120 -12.39 27.25 7.95
CA ARG A 120 -12.86 26.99 6.58
C ARG A 120 -11.73 26.59 5.63
N GLY A 121 -10.55 27.21 5.73
CA GLY A 121 -9.43 26.90 4.87
C GLY A 121 -8.90 25.48 5.10
N LYS A 122 -8.85 25.04 6.35
CA LYS A 122 -8.51 23.66 6.71
C LYS A 122 -9.59 22.66 6.28
N LEU A 123 -10.87 23.00 6.42
CA LEU A 123 -11.96 22.18 5.93
C LEU A 123 -11.88 21.96 4.41
N ASP A 124 -11.65 23.03 3.65
CA ASP A 124 -11.48 22.93 2.19
C ASP A 124 -10.30 22.02 1.82
N PHE A 125 -9.19 22.12 2.56
CA PHE A 125 -8.04 21.24 2.36
C PHE A 125 -8.36 19.77 2.69
N LEU A 126 -9.06 19.49 3.80
CA LEU A 126 -9.46 18.14 4.18
C LEU A 126 -10.38 17.50 3.13
N TRP A 127 -11.38 18.24 2.65
CA TRP A 127 -12.28 17.78 1.59
C TRP A 127 -11.55 17.49 0.28
N ARG A 128 -10.55 18.29 -0.08
CA ARG A 128 -9.70 18.00 -1.25
C ARG A 128 -8.96 16.67 -1.11
N ASN A 129 -8.48 16.34 0.09
CA ASN A 129 -7.81 15.06 0.34
C ASN A 129 -8.79 13.89 0.29
N ILE A 130 -9.98 14.05 0.87
CA ILE A 130 -11.07 13.06 0.82
C ILE A 130 -11.45 12.77 -0.63
N ASN A 131 -11.75 13.80 -1.43
CA ASN A 131 -12.13 13.64 -2.84
C ASN A 131 -11.00 13.02 -3.68
N ALA A 132 -9.74 13.36 -3.37
CA ALA A 132 -8.58 12.78 -4.05
C ALA A 132 -8.46 11.28 -3.76
N PHE A 133 -8.67 10.87 -2.51
CA PHE A 133 -8.68 9.46 -2.13
C PHE A 133 -9.88 8.72 -2.71
N GLU A 134 -11.08 9.31 -2.68
CA GLU A 134 -12.29 8.73 -3.26
C GLU A 134 -12.08 8.39 -4.75
N ARG A 135 -11.61 9.36 -5.54
CA ARG A 135 -11.32 9.15 -6.95
C ARG A 135 -10.26 8.07 -7.16
N TYR A 136 -9.17 8.11 -6.40
CA TYR A 136 -8.11 7.09 -6.46
C TYR A 136 -8.66 5.68 -6.18
N ALA A 137 -9.49 5.53 -5.14
CA ALA A 137 -10.05 4.24 -4.76
C ALA A 137 -11.05 3.75 -5.81
N ALA A 138 -11.90 4.64 -6.33
CA ALA A 138 -12.85 4.33 -7.39
C ALA A 138 -12.13 3.84 -8.67
N GLU A 139 -11.08 4.53 -9.11
CA GLU A 139 -10.26 4.11 -10.26
C GLU A 139 -9.64 2.72 -10.04
N LEU A 140 -9.16 2.42 -8.83
CA LEU A 140 -8.54 1.13 -8.48
C LEU A 140 -9.57 -0.01 -8.43
N VAL A 141 -10.80 0.29 -7.97
CA VAL A 141 -11.92 -0.65 -7.94
C VAL A 141 -12.44 -0.92 -9.36
N GLU A 142 -12.65 0.13 -10.17
CA GLU A 142 -13.16 0.03 -11.55
C GLU A 142 -12.20 -0.76 -12.45
N SER A 143 -10.90 -0.51 -12.32
CA SER A 143 -9.85 -1.27 -13.01
C SER A 143 -9.64 -2.69 -12.45
N LYS A 144 -10.41 -3.08 -11.42
CA LYS A 144 -10.39 -4.38 -10.73
C LYS A 144 -9.03 -4.73 -10.13
N GLN A 145 -8.25 -3.71 -9.76
CA GLN A 145 -6.92 -3.87 -9.16
C GLN A 145 -6.98 -4.16 -7.65
N VAL A 146 -8.14 -4.06 -7.04
CA VAL A 146 -8.36 -4.46 -5.64
C VAL A 146 -8.65 -5.95 -5.52
N SER A 147 -8.38 -6.49 -4.33
CA SER A 147 -8.85 -7.82 -3.94
C SER A 147 -10.29 -7.80 -3.46
N LYS A 148 -10.92 -8.98 -3.39
CA LYS A 148 -12.27 -9.14 -2.81
C LYS A 148 -12.37 -8.63 -1.37
N ASP A 149 -11.26 -8.63 -0.62
CA ASP A 149 -11.23 -8.23 0.79
C ASP A 149 -11.45 -6.73 0.97
N VAL A 150 -11.12 -5.93 -0.06
CA VAL A 150 -11.42 -4.48 -0.08
C VAL A 150 -12.92 -4.23 -0.19
N LEU A 151 -13.67 -5.11 -0.86
CA LEU A 151 -15.11 -4.98 -1.08
C LEU A 151 -15.92 -5.85 -0.12
N ALA A 152 -15.26 -6.50 0.84
CA ALA A 152 -15.93 -7.34 1.82
C ALA A 152 -16.76 -6.48 2.79
N GLN A 153 -17.88 -7.03 3.24
CA GLN A 153 -18.69 -6.43 4.30
C GLN A 153 -17.81 -6.20 5.55
N ASN A 154 -17.93 -5.02 6.16
CA ASN A 154 -17.14 -4.58 7.32
C ASN A 154 -15.63 -4.37 7.05
N SER A 155 -15.18 -4.34 5.80
CA SER A 155 -13.83 -3.89 5.50
C SER A 155 -13.68 -2.39 5.83
N SER A 156 -12.49 -1.94 6.26
CA SER A 156 -12.28 -0.52 6.60
C SER A 156 -12.59 0.42 5.42
N TYR A 157 -12.44 -0.06 4.18
CA TYR A 157 -12.79 0.71 2.99
C TYR A 157 -14.31 0.86 2.83
N VAL A 158 -15.08 -0.24 2.94
CA VAL A 158 -16.55 -0.18 2.85
C VAL A 158 -17.12 0.68 3.97
N LEU A 159 -16.63 0.52 5.20
CA LEU A 159 -17.05 1.37 6.33
C LEU A 159 -16.73 2.85 6.09
N TRP A 160 -15.56 3.16 5.52
CA TRP A 160 -15.21 4.53 5.16
C TRP A 160 -16.15 5.12 4.08
N VAL A 161 -16.54 4.33 3.08
CA VAL A 161 -17.53 4.74 2.06
C VAL A 161 -18.90 4.97 2.70
N GLU A 162 -19.33 4.10 3.62
CA GLU A 162 -20.60 4.26 4.36
C GLU A 162 -20.59 5.51 5.25
N GLU A 163 -19.47 5.85 5.87
CA GLU A 163 -19.33 7.05 6.69
C GLU A 163 -19.24 8.36 5.89
N LEU A 164 -18.83 8.29 4.62
CA LEU A 164 -18.75 9.44 3.73
C LEU A 164 -20.12 9.85 3.18
N ASN A 165 -21.01 8.87 2.98
CA ASN A 165 -22.37 9.05 2.44
C ASN A 165 -23.37 9.50 3.52
#